data_AF-A0A537Y8H3-F1
#
_entry.id   AF-A0A537Y8H3-F1
#
_cell.length_a   1.000
_cell.length_b   1.000
_cell.length_c   1.000
_cell.angle_alpha   90.00
_cell.angle_beta   90.00
_cell.angle_gamma   90.00
#
_symmetry.space_group_name_H-M   'P 1'
#
loop_
_entity.id
_entity.type
_entity.pdbx_description
1 polymer ?
#
loop_
_entity_poly.entity_id
_entity_poly.type
_entity_poly.pdbx_seq_one_letter_code
_entity_poly.pdbx_strand_id
1 'polypeptide(L)'
;HPEYATPECDDITDLIAHDKAGERILEGLLSAAEHRLHEEGIAGDIYLFKNNTDSAGNSYGCHENYLVSRYGEFQKLADVLIPFLVTRQIFAGAGKVLQTPRGSLFCLAQRGDSNMSEYAALLKIGSTDLVLRMIEEGTVMRDLTLENPIRAIREISHDITCRRRMKLASGREMSAIEIQIEYFDRARKFVERRGINGFATRILEMWEEALKCLEAHDLTPLEGKLDWVTKRTLIERYRARDNLSLQHPKVALLDLAYHDVNRTRGLYYLLEKKGRMVRVVDEAKVQTAMREPPQTTRARLRGEFIRRAKDRRRDFTVDWVHLKLNDQAQRTVLCKDPFKAHDERVERLIASM
;
A
#
# COMPACT_ATOMS: atom_id res chain seq x y z
N HIS A 1 2.47 -18.28 -0.98
CA HIS A 1 2.83 -16.86 -0.96
C HIS A 1 3.41 -16.53 0.41
N PRO A 2 4.65 -16.04 0.51
CA PRO A 2 5.10 -15.42 1.76
C PRO A 2 4.26 -14.15 1.98
N GLU A 3 3.75 -13.97 3.19
CA GLU A 3 2.96 -12.80 3.57
C GLU A 3 3.69 -12.05 4.69
N TYR A 4 3.75 -10.73 4.56
CA TYR A 4 4.29 -9.84 5.57
C TYR A 4 3.21 -8.85 5.98
N ALA A 5 2.83 -8.89 7.26
CA ALA A 5 1.96 -7.91 7.88
C ALA A 5 2.82 -6.93 8.70
N THR A 6 2.66 -5.63 8.45
CA THR A 6 3.37 -4.60 9.20
C THR A 6 2.99 -4.65 10.68
N PRO A 7 3.87 -4.21 11.60
CA PRO A 7 3.42 -3.85 12.94
C PRO A 7 2.39 -2.72 12.88
N GLU A 8 1.65 -2.54 13.98
CA GLU A 8 0.73 -1.41 14.11
C GLU A 8 1.52 -0.10 14.11
N CYS A 9 1.15 0.80 13.20
CA CYS A 9 1.75 2.13 13.07
C CYS A 9 0.67 3.19 13.27
N ASP A 10 0.98 4.22 14.04
CA ASP A 10 0.15 5.43 14.22
C ASP A 10 0.68 6.64 13.43
N ASP A 11 1.88 6.51 12.85
CA ASP A 11 2.44 7.41 11.84
C ASP A 11 2.53 6.73 10.47
N ILE A 12 2.10 7.42 9.42
CA ILE A 12 2.06 6.84 8.06
C ILE A 12 3.48 6.70 7.49
N THR A 13 4.44 7.56 7.84
CA THR A 13 5.83 7.39 7.37
C THR A 13 6.48 6.16 8.01
N ASP A 14 6.14 5.84 9.26
CA ASP A 14 6.54 4.58 9.90
C ASP A 14 5.90 3.39 9.19
N LEU A 15 4.62 3.47 8.81
CA LEU A 15 3.96 2.44 8.01
C LEU A 15 4.69 2.18 6.68
N ILE A 16 5.04 3.25 5.94
CA ILE A 16 5.79 3.13 4.68
C ILE A 16 7.17 2.51 4.93
N ALA A 17 7.87 2.92 6.00
CA ALA A 17 9.16 2.34 6.36
C ALA A 17 9.04 0.85 6.68
N HIS A 18 8.01 0.43 7.40
CA HIS A 18 7.76 -0.96 7.75
C HIS A 18 7.30 -1.83 6.57
N ASP A 19 6.52 -1.28 5.64
CA ASP A 19 6.16 -1.95 4.39
C ASP A 19 7.42 -2.19 3.53
N LYS A 20 8.30 -1.18 3.42
CA LYS A 20 9.60 -1.33 2.76
C LYS A 20 10.55 -2.27 3.50
N ALA A 21 10.53 -2.28 4.83
CA ALA A 21 11.30 -3.23 5.62
C ALA A 21 10.85 -4.67 5.33
N GLY A 22 9.56 -4.91 5.12
CA GLY A 22 9.03 -6.20 4.68
C GLY A 22 9.64 -6.68 3.37
N GLU A 23 9.75 -5.78 2.37
CA GLU A 23 10.42 -6.09 1.11
C GLU A 23 11.89 -6.49 1.32
N ARG A 24 12.63 -5.77 2.17
CA ARG A 24 14.04 -6.08 2.48
C ARG A 24 14.22 -7.40 3.23
N ILE A 25 13.32 -7.69 4.18
CA ILE A 25 13.33 -8.95 4.93
C ILE A 25 13.12 -10.11 3.97
N LEU A 26 12.11 -10.02 3.11
CA LEU A 26 11.80 -11.08 2.15
C LEU A 26 12.91 -11.23 1.10
N GLU A 27 13.48 -10.13 0.59
CA GLU A 27 14.65 -10.15 -0.30
C GLU A 27 15.84 -10.89 0.36
N GLY A 28 16.11 -10.61 1.64
CA GLY A 28 17.16 -11.31 2.39
C GLY A 28 16.93 -12.82 2.53
N LEU A 29 15.66 -13.23 2.66
CA LEU A 29 15.29 -14.65 2.69
C LEU A 29 15.50 -15.34 1.33
N LEU A 30 15.37 -14.63 0.21
CA LEU A 30 15.65 -15.19 -1.12
C LEU A 30 17.11 -15.62 -1.23
N SER A 31 18.04 -14.74 -0.85
CA SER A 31 19.47 -15.04 -0.91
C SER A 31 19.84 -16.25 -0.04
N ALA A 32 19.27 -16.33 1.17
CA ALA A 32 19.46 -17.49 2.04
C ALA A 32 18.87 -18.78 1.46
N ALA A 33 17.71 -18.70 0.80
CA ALA A 33 17.07 -19.86 0.17
C ALA A 33 17.85 -20.34 -1.06
N GLU A 34 18.30 -19.43 -1.94
CA GLU A 34 19.12 -19.75 -3.10
C GLU A 34 20.45 -20.41 -2.69
N HIS A 35 21.10 -19.90 -1.63
CA HIS A 35 22.32 -20.50 -1.10
C HIS A 35 22.10 -21.95 -0.66
N ARG A 36 21.01 -22.23 0.06
CA ARG A 36 20.66 -23.58 0.51
C ARG A 36 20.29 -24.52 -0.64
N LEU A 37 19.57 -24.03 -1.65
CA LEU A 37 19.30 -24.82 -2.86
C LEU A 37 20.60 -25.22 -3.56
N HIS A 38 21.56 -24.30 -3.65
CA HIS A 38 22.85 -24.59 -4.24
C HIS A 38 23.66 -25.62 -3.42
N GLU A 39 23.61 -25.57 -2.09
CA GLU A 39 24.21 -26.60 -1.23
C GLU A 39 23.60 -28.00 -1.46
N GLU A 40 22.32 -28.06 -1.82
CA GLU A 40 21.62 -29.28 -2.19
C GLU A 40 21.83 -29.69 -3.67
N GLY A 41 22.68 -28.97 -4.42
CA GLY A 41 22.98 -29.24 -5.82
C GLY A 41 21.90 -28.76 -6.80
N ILE A 42 20.96 -27.94 -6.34
CA ILE A 42 19.88 -27.37 -7.15
C ILE A 42 20.28 -25.97 -7.60
N ALA A 43 20.50 -25.79 -8.90
CA ALA A 43 20.72 -24.47 -9.50
C ALA A 43 19.38 -23.82 -9.87
N GLY A 44 19.19 -22.55 -9.49
CA GLY A 44 18.03 -21.77 -9.86
C GLY A 44 18.00 -20.40 -9.21
N ASP A 45 17.25 -19.48 -9.81
CA ASP A 45 16.98 -18.15 -9.27
C ASP A 45 15.57 -18.11 -8.69
N ILE A 46 15.41 -17.48 -7.53
CA ILE A 46 14.11 -17.24 -6.92
C ILE A 46 13.69 -15.80 -7.22
N TYR A 47 12.47 -15.64 -7.75
CA TYR A 47 11.87 -14.33 -7.99
C TYR A 47 10.71 -14.10 -7.02
N LEU A 48 10.65 -12.90 -6.47
CA LEU A 48 9.57 -12.46 -5.60
C LEU A 48 9.03 -11.14 -6.10
N PHE A 49 7.73 -11.13 -6.41
CA PHE A 49 7.06 -9.97 -6.97
C PHE A 49 6.07 -9.40 -5.97
N LYS A 50 6.17 -8.10 -5.69
CA LYS A 50 5.17 -7.35 -4.92
C LYS A 50 4.09 -6.84 -5.88
N ASN A 51 3.26 -7.75 -6.37
CA ASN A 51 2.13 -7.46 -7.28
C ASN A 51 0.86 -8.19 -6.82
N ASN A 52 -0.18 -8.24 -7.67
CA ASN A 52 -1.47 -8.83 -7.32
C ASN A 52 -1.95 -9.92 -8.28
N THR A 53 -1.18 -10.25 -9.32
CA THR A 53 -1.54 -11.27 -10.32
C THR A 53 -0.31 -11.95 -10.89
N ASP A 54 -0.43 -13.23 -11.25
CA ASP A 54 0.56 -13.93 -12.08
C ASP A 54 0.06 -14.18 -13.51
N SER A 55 0.88 -14.86 -14.32
CA SER A 55 0.54 -15.25 -15.70
C SER A 55 -0.52 -16.35 -15.79
N ALA A 56 -0.74 -17.11 -14.71
CA ALA A 56 -1.78 -18.14 -14.63
C ALA A 56 -3.16 -17.56 -14.28
N GLY A 57 -3.24 -16.26 -13.98
CA GLY A 57 -4.49 -15.57 -13.62
C GLY A 57 -4.84 -15.69 -12.13
N ASN A 58 -3.94 -16.23 -11.31
CA ASN A 58 -4.10 -16.20 -9.86
C ASN A 58 -4.02 -14.77 -9.36
N SER A 59 -4.66 -14.50 -8.22
CA SER A 59 -4.65 -13.17 -7.61
C SER A 59 -4.24 -13.22 -6.15
N TYR A 60 -3.48 -12.21 -5.74
CA TYR A 60 -2.94 -12.04 -4.39
C TYR A 60 -3.28 -10.64 -3.87
N GLY A 61 -3.58 -10.52 -2.58
CA GLY A 61 -4.06 -9.28 -1.99
C GLY A 61 -2.96 -8.41 -1.39
N CYS A 62 -3.15 -7.10 -1.44
CA CYS A 62 -2.55 -6.14 -0.51
C CYS A 62 -3.69 -5.58 0.33
N HIS A 63 -3.65 -5.81 1.64
CA HIS A 63 -4.71 -5.43 2.55
C HIS A 63 -4.29 -4.25 3.41
N GLU A 64 -5.18 -3.27 3.52
CA GLU A 64 -5.00 -2.10 4.36
C GLU A 64 -5.90 -2.27 5.60
N ASN A 65 -5.36 -1.99 6.78
CA ASN A 65 -6.08 -2.11 8.04
C ASN A 65 -6.10 -0.74 8.72
N TYR A 66 -7.29 -0.18 8.90
CA TYR A 66 -7.51 1.09 9.58
C TYR A 66 -8.29 0.85 10.87
N LEU A 67 -7.79 1.37 11.98
CA LEU A 67 -8.55 1.41 13.22
C LEU A 67 -9.58 2.53 13.09
N VAL A 68 -10.86 2.17 13.20
CA VAL A 68 -11.97 3.12 13.20
C VAL A 68 -12.75 3.02 14.50
N SER A 69 -13.39 4.12 14.86
CA SER A 69 -14.31 4.20 15.97
C SER A 69 -15.53 3.29 15.75
N ARG A 70 -16.03 2.68 16.83
CA ARG A 70 -17.25 1.85 16.77
C ARG A 70 -18.53 2.70 16.73
N TYR A 71 -18.44 4.00 16.93
CA TYR A 71 -19.59 4.89 16.96
C TYR A 71 -20.08 5.18 15.53
N GLY A 72 -21.34 4.81 15.23
CA GLY A 72 -21.99 5.11 13.96
C GLY A 72 -22.61 3.87 13.29
N GLU A 73 -23.28 4.11 12.17
CA GLU A 73 -23.83 3.06 11.31
C GLU A 73 -22.77 2.66 10.28
N PHE A 74 -22.33 1.40 10.28
CA PHE A 74 -21.36 0.87 9.31
C PHE A 74 -21.79 1.13 7.85
N GLN A 75 -23.09 1.17 7.59
CA GLN A 75 -23.62 1.48 6.26
C GLN A 75 -23.23 2.89 5.80
N LYS A 76 -23.28 3.91 6.68
CA LYS A 76 -22.88 5.28 6.32
C LYS A 76 -21.39 5.36 5.98
N LEU A 77 -20.55 4.61 6.71
CA LEU A 77 -19.14 4.46 6.39
C LEU A 77 -18.98 3.87 4.99
N ALA A 78 -19.67 2.77 4.68
CA ALA A 78 -19.60 2.12 3.38
C ALA A 78 -20.08 3.02 2.23
N ASP A 79 -21.20 3.75 2.40
CA ASP A 79 -21.80 4.59 1.37
C ASP A 79 -20.85 5.74 0.94
N VAL A 80 -20.10 6.30 1.88
CA VAL A 80 -19.07 7.32 1.60
C VAL A 80 -17.76 6.67 1.15
N LEU A 81 -17.34 5.56 1.75
CA LEU A 81 -16.02 5.01 1.49
C LEU A 81 -15.94 4.27 0.14
N ILE A 82 -16.99 3.56 -0.28
CA ILE A 82 -16.98 2.75 -1.51
C ILE A 82 -16.68 3.59 -2.77
N PRO A 83 -17.38 4.72 -3.04
CA PRO A 83 -17.09 5.54 -4.22
C PRO A 83 -15.65 6.07 -4.23
N PHE A 84 -15.14 6.46 -3.06
CA PHE A 84 -13.75 6.88 -2.90
C PHE A 84 -12.77 5.73 -3.22
N LEU A 85 -12.95 4.55 -2.62
CA LEU A 85 -12.07 3.40 -2.84
C LEU A 85 -12.11 2.89 -4.30
N VAL A 86 -13.27 2.96 -4.95
CA VAL A 86 -13.40 2.56 -6.37
C VAL A 86 -12.65 3.52 -7.28
N THR A 87 -12.66 4.82 -6.98
CA THR A 87 -12.09 5.86 -7.85
C THR A 87 -10.64 6.20 -7.51
N ARG A 88 -10.14 5.91 -6.30
CA ARG A 88 -8.74 6.21 -5.90
C ARG A 88 -7.69 5.50 -6.76
N GLN A 89 -8.07 4.45 -7.48
CA GLN A 89 -7.18 3.73 -8.41
C GLN A 89 -6.53 4.63 -9.47
N ILE A 90 -7.11 5.80 -9.78
CA ILE A 90 -6.53 6.77 -10.72
C ILE A 90 -5.16 7.30 -10.24
N PHE A 91 -4.91 7.31 -8.93
CA PHE A 91 -3.59 7.64 -8.36
C PHE A 91 -2.94 6.49 -7.57
N ALA A 92 -3.73 5.53 -7.07
CA ALA A 92 -3.24 4.42 -6.27
C ALA A 92 -2.89 3.16 -7.10
N GLY A 93 -3.29 3.09 -8.36
CA GLY A 93 -3.06 1.93 -9.23
C GLY A 93 -1.58 1.68 -9.53
N ALA A 94 -1.21 0.40 -9.64
CA ALA A 94 0.16 -0.02 -9.93
C ALA A 94 0.40 -0.44 -11.39
N GLY A 95 -0.64 -0.35 -12.22
CA GLY A 95 -0.56 -0.62 -13.65
C GLY A 95 -0.52 -2.10 -14.00
N LYS A 96 -1.18 -2.48 -15.10
CA LYS A 96 -1.15 -3.84 -15.64
C LYS A 96 -1.30 -3.85 -17.14
N VAL A 97 -0.49 -4.64 -17.82
CA VAL A 97 -0.80 -5.07 -19.19
C VAL A 97 -1.73 -6.27 -19.12
N LEU A 98 -3.02 -6.05 -19.39
CA LEU A 98 -4.03 -7.10 -19.42
C LEU A 98 -4.11 -7.69 -20.82
N GLN A 99 -4.04 -9.01 -20.92
CA GLN A 99 -4.32 -9.72 -22.17
C GLN A 99 -5.82 -10.04 -22.24
N THR A 100 -6.46 -9.63 -23.33
CA THR A 100 -7.87 -9.96 -23.60
C THR A 100 -8.02 -10.65 -24.95
N PRO A 101 -9.14 -11.33 -25.21
CA PRO A 101 -9.41 -11.91 -26.53
C PRO A 101 -9.38 -10.90 -27.69
N ARG A 102 -9.56 -9.60 -27.40
CA ARG A 102 -9.56 -8.51 -28.40
C ARG A 102 -8.19 -7.81 -28.53
N GLY A 103 -7.17 -8.30 -27.84
CA GLY A 103 -5.84 -7.69 -27.76
C GLY A 103 -5.45 -7.31 -26.32
N SER A 104 -4.21 -6.87 -26.15
CA SER A 104 -3.75 -6.38 -24.85
C SER A 104 -4.10 -4.91 -24.69
N LEU A 105 -4.41 -4.51 -23.46
CA LEU A 105 -4.54 -3.12 -23.04
C LEU A 105 -3.72 -2.86 -21.77
N PHE A 106 -3.34 -1.61 -21.56
CA PHE A 106 -2.79 -1.16 -20.30
C PHE A 106 -3.93 -0.65 -19.41
N CYS A 107 -3.97 -1.12 -18.17
CA CYS A 107 -4.96 -0.75 -17.16
C CYS A 107 -4.30 -0.02 -16.00
N LEU A 108 -5.03 0.89 -15.34
CA LEU A 108 -4.56 1.67 -14.18
C LEU A 108 -4.24 0.78 -12.99
N ALA A 109 -5.10 -0.20 -12.70
CA ALA A 109 -4.98 -1.05 -11.52
C ALA A 109 -5.30 -2.52 -11.82
N GLN A 110 -4.65 -3.43 -11.10
CA GLN A 110 -5.04 -4.85 -11.10
C GLN A 110 -6.29 -5.02 -10.23
N ARG A 111 -6.23 -4.51 -9.00
CA ARG A 111 -7.23 -4.48 -7.91
C ARG A 111 -6.87 -3.38 -6.88
N GLY A 112 -7.05 -3.65 -5.58
CA GLY A 112 -6.38 -2.90 -4.50
C GLY A 112 -4.88 -3.22 -4.55
N ASP A 113 -4.14 -2.39 -5.26
CA ASP A 113 -2.80 -2.76 -5.70
C ASP A 113 -1.74 -2.64 -4.61
N SER A 114 -0.77 -3.55 -4.68
CA SER A 114 0.51 -3.42 -4.01
C SER A 114 1.33 -2.33 -4.71
N ASN A 115 1.73 -1.30 -3.97
CA ASN A 115 2.53 -0.20 -4.53
C ASN A 115 4.03 -0.44 -4.34
N MET A 116 4.79 -0.19 -5.39
CA MET A 116 6.26 -0.12 -5.30
C MET A 116 6.67 1.29 -4.89
N SER A 117 6.04 2.32 -5.47
CA SER A 117 6.29 3.72 -5.15
C SER A 117 5.86 4.09 -3.73
N GLU A 118 6.80 4.64 -2.97
CA GLU A 118 6.54 5.21 -1.65
C GLU A 118 5.57 6.40 -1.73
N TYR A 119 5.66 7.22 -2.79
CA TYR A 119 4.73 8.33 -3.02
C TYR A 119 3.30 7.82 -3.22
N ALA A 120 3.11 6.80 -4.07
CA ALA A 120 1.79 6.24 -4.36
C ALA A 120 1.18 5.58 -3.12
N ALA A 121 1.99 4.83 -2.36
CA ALA A 121 1.57 4.24 -1.10
C ALA A 121 1.17 5.31 -0.07
N LEU A 122 1.97 6.37 0.06
CA LEU A 122 1.70 7.48 0.98
C LEU A 122 0.38 8.19 0.65
N LEU A 123 0.17 8.52 -0.63
CA LEU A 123 -1.06 9.16 -1.10
C LEU A 123 -2.27 8.24 -0.89
N LYS A 124 -2.14 6.94 -1.20
CA LYS A 124 -3.20 5.93 -1.02
C LYS A 124 -3.66 5.84 0.44
N ILE A 125 -2.72 5.70 1.37
CA ILE A 125 -3.05 5.56 2.80
C ILE A 125 -3.52 6.89 3.38
N GLY A 126 -2.80 7.99 3.11
CA GLY A 126 -3.10 9.30 3.67
C GLY A 126 -4.44 9.88 3.20
N SER A 127 -4.78 9.75 1.91
CA SER A 127 -6.10 10.20 1.42
C SER A 127 -7.23 9.38 2.05
N THR A 128 -7.02 8.08 2.29
CA THR A 128 -7.99 7.22 2.96
C THR A 128 -8.17 7.61 4.44
N ASP A 129 -7.08 7.85 5.16
CA ASP A 129 -7.10 8.34 6.55
C ASP A 129 -7.90 9.66 6.68
N LEU A 130 -7.68 10.63 5.79
CA LEU A 130 -8.44 11.88 5.78
C LEU A 130 -9.94 11.65 5.55
N VAL A 131 -10.31 10.75 4.63
CA VAL A 131 -11.72 10.42 4.37
C VAL A 131 -12.35 9.72 5.57
N LEU A 132 -11.65 8.81 6.24
CA LEU A 132 -12.13 8.16 7.45
C LEU A 132 -12.39 9.17 8.57
N ARG A 133 -11.43 10.07 8.84
CA ARG A 133 -11.60 11.15 9.84
C ARG A 133 -12.78 12.06 9.53
N MET A 134 -12.97 12.41 8.26
CA MET A 134 -14.14 13.18 7.83
C MET A 134 -15.45 12.47 8.17
N ILE A 135 -15.54 11.15 7.92
CA ILE A 135 -16.73 10.34 8.20
C ILE A 135 -16.98 10.25 9.70
N GLU A 136 -15.96 9.95 10.50
CA GLU A 136 -16.06 9.80 11.96
C GLU A 136 -16.52 11.09 12.65
N GLU A 137 -16.14 12.24 12.11
CA GLU A 137 -16.59 13.55 12.62
C GLU A 137 -17.94 14.02 12.04
N GLY A 138 -18.59 13.20 11.22
CA GLY A 138 -19.91 13.53 10.66
C GLY A 138 -19.86 14.63 9.60
N THR A 139 -18.76 14.75 8.86
CA THR A 139 -18.68 15.69 7.73
C THR A 139 -19.75 15.36 6.70
N VAL A 140 -20.58 16.34 6.35
CA VAL A 140 -21.64 16.16 5.35
C VAL A 140 -21.02 16.01 3.96
N MET A 141 -21.18 14.81 3.40
CA MET A 141 -20.73 14.45 2.06
C MET A 141 -21.91 14.46 1.08
N ARG A 142 -21.63 14.78 -0.18
CA ARG A 142 -22.58 14.54 -1.27
C ARG A 142 -22.77 13.04 -1.42
N ASP A 143 -23.97 12.61 -1.75
CA ASP A 143 -24.19 11.22 -2.15
C ASP A 143 -23.51 10.97 -3.51
N LEU A 144 -22.45 10.16 -3.47
CA LEU A 144 -21.64 9.74 -4.61
C LEU A 144 -21.77 8.23 -4.85
N THR A 145 -22.80 7.60 -4.31
CA THR A 145 -23.03 6.16 -4.43
C THR A 145 -23.07 5.76 -5.90
N LEU A 146 -22.20 4.83 -6.28
CA LEU A 146 -22.13 4.30 -7.64
C LEU A 146 -23.30 3.31 -7.86
N GLU A 147 -23.96 3.36 -9.01
CA GLU A 147 -25.05 2.43 -9.35
C GLU A 147 -24.56 0.97 -9.33
N ASN A 148 -23.35 0.73 -9.83
CA ASN A 148 -22.70 -0.57 -9.79
C ASN A 148 -21.20 -0.43 -9.52
N PRO A 149 -20.77 -0.45 -8.23
CA PRO A 149 -19.37 -0.29 -7.85
C PRO A 149 -18.42 -1.32 -8.48
N ILE A 150 -18.87 -2.58 -8.63
CA ILE A 150 -18.07 -3.69 -9.20
C ILE A 150 -17.87 -3.54 -10.71
N ARG A 151 -18.83 -2.93 -11.40
CA ARG A 151 -18.67 -2.58 -12.81
C ARG A 151 -17.76 -1.35 -12.94
N ALA A 152 -18.01 -0.32 -12.13
CA ALA A 152 -17.25 0.92 -12.14
C ALA A 152 -15.75 0.69 -11.91
N ILE A 153 -15.35 -0.17 -10.96
CA ILE A 153 -13.94 -0.44 -10.69
C ILE A 153 -13.20 -0.98 -11.93
N ARG A 154 -13.83 -1.84 -12.73
CA ARG A 154 -13.25 -2.40 -13.96
C ARG A 154 -13.22 -1.36 -15.07
N GLU A 155 -14.31 -0.62 -15.22
CA GLU A 155 -14.45 0.38 -16.27
C GLU A 155 -13.48 1.56 -16.10
N ILE A 156 -13.23 1.98 -14.85
CA ILE A 156 -12.21 2.98 -14.51
C ILE A 156 -10.81 2.41 -14.79
N SER A 157 -10.53 1.18 -14.33
CA SER A 157 -9.21 0.56 -14.53
C SER A 157 -8.81 0.50 -16.01
N HIS A 158 -9.75 0.20 -16.91
CA HIS A 158 -9.49 0.10 -18.34
C HIS A 158 -9.37 1.46 -19.06
N ASP A 159 -9.79 2.56 -18.42
CA ASP A 159 -9.72 3.89 -19.00
C ASP A 159 -8.56 4.69 -18.40
N ILE A 160 -7.40 4.61 -19.04
CA ILE A 160 -6.21 5.35 -18.64
C ILE A 160 -6.33 6.87 -18.79
N THR A 161 -7.38 7.36 -19.48
CA THR A 161 -7.68 8.80 -19.58
C THR A 161 -8.47 9.28 -18.37
N CYS A 162 -9.04 8.36 -17.57
CA CYS A 162 -9.86 8.66 -16.39
C CYS A 162 -11.10 9.55 -16.70
N ARG A 163 -11.57 9.60 -17.96
CA ARG A 163 -12.68 10.46 -18.41
C ARG A 163 -14.01 9.73 -18.51
N ARG A 164 -14.01 8.40 -18.54
CA ARG A 164 -15.24 7.60 -18.57
C ARG A 164 -16.14 8.01 -17.41
N ARG A 165 -17.37 8.39 -17.74
CA ARG A 165 -18.39 8.73 -16.74
C ARG A 165 -19.07 7.46 -16.27
N MET A 166 -19.24 7.36 -14.96
CA MET A 166 -19.96 6.29 -14.29
C MET A 166 -21.29 6.80 -13.75
N LYS A 167 -22.34 5.98 -13.88
CA LYS A 167 -23.66 6.29 -13.35
C LYS A 167 -23.70 6.14 -11.84
N LEU A 168 -24.22 7.16 -11.17
CA LEU A 168 -24.50 7.18 -9.74
C LEU A 168 -25.92 6.67 -9.46
N ALA A 169 -26.18 6.21 -8.23
CA ALA A 169 -27.51 5.82 -7.77
C ALA A 169 -28.53 6.97 -7.90
N SER A 170 -28.07 8.22 -7.80
CA SER A 170 -28.89 9.42 -8.01
C SER A 170 -29.29 9.67 -9.48
N GLY A 171 -28.84 8.84 -10.43
CA GLY A 171 -29.03 9.02 -11.87
C GLY A 171 -28.07 10.01 -12.54
N ARG A 172 -27.24 10.73 -11.78
CA ARG A 172 -26.16 11.57 -12.32
C ARG A 172 -25.03 10.70 -12.86
N GLU A 173 -24.22 11.24 -13.75
CA GLU A 173 -23.00 10.58 -14.22
C GLU A 173 -21.78 11.41 -13.86
N MET A 174 -20.73 10.77 -13.32
CA MET A 174 -19.48 11.43 -12.96
C MET A 174 -18.27 10.58 -13.35
N SER A 175 -17.19 11.21 -13.79
CA SER A 175 -15.90 10.53 -14.00
C SER A 175 -15.20 10.24 -12.66
N ALA A 176 -14.21 9.36 -12.69
CA ALA A 176 -13.41 9.07 -11.50
C ALA A 176 -12.65 10.31 -10.99
N ILE A 177 -12.19 11.18 -11.90
CA ILE A 177 -11.55 12.45 -11.55
C ILE A 177 -12.56 13.37 -10.84
N GLU A 178 -13.76 13.56 -11.40
CA GLU A 178 -14.78 14.43 -10.82
C GLU A 178 -15.20 13.94 -9.40
N ILE A 179 -15.34 12.63 -9.21
CA ILE A 179 -15.63 12.05 -7.88
C ILE A 179 -14.48 12.35 -6.91
N GLN A 180 -13.23 12.14 -7.32
CA GLN A 180 -12.07 12.38 -6.45
C GLN A 180 -11.86 13.87 -6.14
N ILE A 181 -12.18 14.79 -7.06
CA ILE A 181 -12.18 16.24 -6.80
C ILE A 181 -13.20 16.59 -5.69
N GLU A 182 -14.41 16.01 -5.70
CA GLU A 182 -15.39 16.23 -4.64
C GLU A 182 -14.86 15.76 -3.27
N TYR A 183 -14.19 14.60 -3.21
CA TYR A 183 -13.54 14.14 -1.97
C TYR A 183 -12.42 15.07 -1.53
N PHE A 184 -11.55 15.46 -2.46
CA PHE A 184 -10.42 16.35 -2.21
C PHE A 184 -10.89 17.71 -1.66
N ASP A 185 -11.89 18.33 -2.27
CA ASP A 185 -12.42 19.62 -1.82
C ASP A 185 -13.02 19.55 -0.42
N ARG A 186 -13.64 18.43 -0.06
CA ARG A 186 -14.16 18.18 1.29
C ARG A 186 -13.02 17.99 2.27
N ALA A 187 -12.02 17.18 1.93
CA ALA A 187 -10.84 16.95 2.76
C ALA A 187 -10.06 18.25 3.02
N ARG A 188 -9.88 19.08 1.98
CA ARG A 188 -9.23 20.39 2.09
C ARG A 188 -9.95 21.31 3.07
N LYS A 189 -11.27 21.46 2.92
CA LYS A 189 -12.10 22.27 3.84
C LYS A 189 -12.11 21.72 5.26
N PHE A 190 -12.09 20.39 5.41
CA PHE A 190 -12.02 19.73 6.71
C PHE A 190 -10.71 20.06 7.44
N VAL A 191 -9.58 19.88 6.75
CA VAL A 191 -8.24 20.18 7.27
C VAL A 191 -8.12 21.66 7.64
N GLU A 192 -8.58 22.56 6.77
CA GLU A 192 -8.58 24.01 7.00
C GLU A 192 -9.41 24.41 8.23
N ARG A 193 -10.65 23.94 8.34
CA ARG A 193 -11.55 24.25 9.48
C ARG A 193 -11.01 23.77 10.82
N ARG A 194 -10.30 22.65 10.81
CA ARG A 194 -9.70 22.06 12.02
C ARG A 194 -8.32 22.64 12.35
N GLY A 195 -7.74 23.46 11.46
CA GLY A 195 -6.38 23.94 11.61
C GLY A 195 -5.35 22.80 11.67
N ILE A 196 -5.64 21.67 11.01
CA ILE A 196 -4.71 20.54 10.97
C ILE A 196 -3.57 20.92 10.03
N ASN A 197 -2.34 20.85 10.53
CA ASN A 197 -1.14 21.17 9.78
C ASN A 197 -0.23 19.94 9.64
N GLY A 198 0.86 20.10 8.89
CA GLY A 198 1.89 19.09 8.77
C GLY A 198 1.52 18.01 7.76
N PHE A 199 1.40 16.76 8.22
CA PHE A 199 1.28 15.61 7.33
C PHE A 199 0.00 15.65 6.46
N ALA A 200 -1.12 16.09 7.03
CA ALA A 200 -2.38 16.24 6.27
C ALA A 200 -2.23 17.22 5.10
N THR A 201 -1.51 18.34 5.30
CA THR A 201 -1.22 19.33 4.26
C THR A 201 -0.43 18.70 3.11
N ARG A 202 0.61 17.92 3.43
CA ARG A 202 1.40 17.19 2.42
C ARG A 202 0.55 16.22 1.60
N ILE A 203 -0.36 15.49 2.24
CA ILE A 203 -1.28 14.59 1.53
C ILE A 203 -2.20 15.37 0.58
N LEU A 204 -2.75 16.50 1.02
CA LEU A 204 -3.57 17.35 0.17
C LEU A 204 -2.79 17.90 -1.03
N GLU A 205 -1.54 18.35 -0.84
CA GLU A 205 -0.68 18.82 -1.93
C GLU A 205 -0.42 17.72 -2.97
N MET A 206 -0.11 16.50 -2.50
CA MET A 206 0.09 15.34 -3.38
C MET A 206 -1.18 14.95 -4.13
N TRP A 207 -2.33 14.97 -3.44
CA TRP A 207 -3.62 14.65 -4.03
C TRP A 207 -4.01 15.70 -5.08
N GLU A 208 -3.83 16.98 -4.77
CA GLU A 208 -4.10 18.08 -5.69
C GLU A 208 -3.22 18.01 -6.95
N GLU A 209 -1.92 17.77 -6.78
CA GLU A 209 -0.98 17.59 -7.90
C GLU A 209 -1.44 16.44 -8.80
N ALA A 210 -1.74 15.28 -8.22
CA ALA A 210 -2.21 14.12 -8.97
C ALA A 210 -3.48 14.44 -9.76
N LEU A 211 -4.49 15.07 -9.14
CA LEU A 211 -5.75 15.41 -9.80
C LEU A 211 -5.55 16.44 -10.92
N LYS A 212 -4.75 17.48 -10.71
CA LYS A 212 -4.45 18.49 -11.74
C LYS A 212 -3.78 17.87 -12.97
N CYS A 213 -2.78 17.01 -12.76
CA CYS A 213 -2.09 16.31 -13.85
C CYS A 213 -3.03 15.36 -14.61
N LEU A 214 -3.87 14.60 -13.89
CA LEU A 214 -4.86 13.70 -14.49
C LEU A 214 -5.92 14.45 -15.30
N GLU A 215 -6.40 15.59 -14.79
CA GLU A 215 -7.38 16.44 -15.47
C GLU A 215 -6.79 17.09 -16.74
N ALA A 216 -5.56 17.57 -16.66
CA ALA A 216 -4.84 18.20 -17.76
C ALA A 216 -4.32 17.22 -18.84
N HIS A 217 -4.33 15.91 -18.56
CA HIS A 217 -3.72 14.86 -19.39
C HIS A 217 -2.20 15.00 -19.53
N ASP A 218 -1.57 15.79 -18.66
CA ASP A 218 -0.13 15.88 -18.54
C ASP A 218 0.35 15.04 -17.35
N LEU A 219 0.74 13.81 -17.66
CA LEU A 219 1.21 12.83 -16.68
C LEU A 219 2.72 12.92 -16.43
N THR A 220 3.45 13.77 -17.16
CA THR A 220 4.91 13.86 -17.03
C THR A 220 5.35 14.19 -15.60
N PRO A 221 4.71 15.11 -14.85
CA PRO A 221 5.07 15.37 -13.45
C PRO A 221 4.84 14.20 -12.49
N LEU A 222 4.06 13.19 -12.90
CA LEU A 222 3.72 12.01 -12.11
C LEU A 222 4.64 10.81 -12.40
N GLU A 223 5.54 10.90 -13.40
CA GLU A 223 6.61 9.92 -13.62
C GLU A 223 7.54 9.89 -12.40
N GLY A 224 7.81 8.70 -11.85
CA GLY A 224 8.58 8.53 -10.63
C GLY A 224 7.78 8.69 -9.34
N LYS A 225 6.51 9.11 -9.44
CA LYS A 225 5.58 9.28 -8.29
C LYS A 225 4.49 8.22 -8.27
N LEU A 226 3.74 8.07 -9.36
CA LEU A 226 2.69 7.07 -9.46
C LEU A 226 3.21 5.82 -10.18
N ASP A 227 2.90 4.64 -9.62
CA ASP A 227 3.39 3.36 -10.15
C ASP A 227 2.91 3.12 -11.58
N TRP A 228 1.60 3.24 -11.84
CA TRP A 228 1.05 2.97 -13.18
C TRP A 228 1.57 3.96 -14.23
N VAL A 229 1.76 5.23 -13.88
CA VAL A 229 2.32 6.25 -14.79
C VAL A 229 3.76 5.89 -15.13
N THR A 230 4.58 5.63 -14.10
CA THR A 230 6.00 5.29 -14.26
C THR A 230 6.17 4.02 -15.10
N LYS A 231 5.41 2.97 -14.78
CA LYS A 231 5.44 1.71 -15.50
C LYS A 231 4.99 1.86 -16.94
N ARG A 232 3.89 2.58 -17.20
CA ARG A 232 3.41 2.85 -18.56
C ARG A 232 4.49 3.58 -19.37
N THR A 233 5.06 4.64 -18.82
CA THR A 233 6.13 5.41 -19.49
C THR A 233 7.34 4.52 -19.81
N LEU A 234 7.74 3.64 -18.89
CA LEU A 234 8.81 2.66 -19.13
C LEU A 234 8.45 1.70 -20.28
N ILE A 235 7.25 1.12 -20.26
CA ILE A 235 6.78 0.20 -21.30
C ILE A 235 6.71 0.90 -22.66
N GLU A 236 6.11 2.08 -22.74
CA GLU A 236 5.98 2.82 -24.00
C GLU A 236 7.35 3.22 -24.58
N ARG A 237 8.31 3.62 -23.73
CA ARG A 237 9.70 3.87 -24.18
C ARG A 237 10.34 2.63 -24.80
N TYR A 238 10.19 1.45 -24.18
CA TYR A 238 10.71 0.20 -24.75
C TYR A 238 9.98 -0.21 -26.03
N ARG A 239 8.67 -0.02 -26.09
CA ARG A 239 7.86 -0.30 -27.28
C ARG A 239 8.28 0.57 -28.46
N ALA A 240 8.49 1.86 -28.23
CA ALA A 240 8.93 2.78 -29.28
C ALA A 240 10.36 2.47 -29.76
N ARG A 241 11.29 2.18 -28.84
CA ARG A 241 12.68 1.88 -29.18
C ARG A 241 12.84 0.57 -29.96
N ASP A 242 12.16 -0.48 -29.52
CA ASP A 242 12.33 -1.84 -30.06
C ASP A 242 11.20 -2.23 -31.03
N ASN A 243 10.31 -1.29 -31.40
CA ASN A 243 9.12 -1.50 -32.24
C ASN A 243 8.23 -2.67 -31.78
N LEU A 244 7.86 -2.68 -30.50
CA LEU A 244 7.10 -3.78 -29.88
C LEU A 244 5.61 -3.46 -29.77
N SER A 245 4.77 -4.44 -30.15
CA SER A 245 3.35 -4.41 -29.80
C SER A 245 3.15 -4.58 -28.29
N LEU A 246 2.00 -4.16 -27.78
CA LEU A 246 1.66 -4.35 -26.37
C LEU A 246 1.47 -5.84 -26.00
N GLN A 247 1.23 -6.71 -27.00
CA GLN A 247 1.11 -8.16 -26.83
C GLN A 247 2.47 -8.85 -26.69
N HIS A 248 3.57 -8.17 -27.01
CA HIS A 248 4.88 -8.79 -27.09
C HIS A 248 5.31 -9.37 -25.73
N PRO A 249 5.85 -10.60 -25.64
CA PRO A 249 6.22 -11.23 -24.36
C PRO A 249 7.19 -10.38 -23.51
N LYS A 250 8.10 -9.64 -24.16
CA LYS A 250 8.99 -8.69 -23.48
C LYS A 250 8.23 -7.60 -22.71
N VAL A 251 7.08 -7.14 -23.20
CA VAL A 251 6.23 -6.17 -22.48
C VAL A 251 5.62 -6.82 -21.23
N ALA A 252 5.16 -8.07 -21.32
CA ALA A 252 4.67 -8.80 -20.15
C ALA A 252 5.78 -9.00 -19.10
N LEU A 253 7.01 -9.27 -19.54
CA LEU A 253 8.17 -9.34 -18.65
C LEU A 253 8.46 -7.99 -17.98
N LEU A 254 8.39 -6.87 -18.71
CA LEU A 254 8.58 -5.53 -18.14
C LEU A 254 7.52 -5.21 -17.06
N ASP A 255 6.25 -5.57 -17.32
CA ASP A 255 5.16 -5.39 -16.35
C ASP A 255 5.41 -6.16 -15.04
N LEU A 256 5.91 -7.40 -15.15
CA LEU A 256 6.23 -8.24 -13.99
C LEU A 256 7.51 -7.76 -13.28
N ALA A 257 8.59 -7.50 -14.02
CA ALA A 257 9.89 -7.11 -13.48
C ALA A 257 9.89 -5.73 -12.82
N TYR A 258 8.90 -4.87 -13.10
CA TYR A 258 8.67 -3.65 -12.33
C TYR A 258 8.46 -3.92 -10.84
N HIS A 259 7.84 -5.05 -10.53
CA HIS A 259 7.43 -5.44 -9.19
C HIS A 259 8.40 -6.40 -8.49
N ASP A 260 9.53 -6.74 -9.12
CA ASP A 260 10.55 -7.59 -8.49
C ASP A 260 11.18 -6.83 -7.31
N VAL A 261 11.12 -7.43 -6.13
CA VAL A 261 11.65 -6.80 -4.90
C VAL A 261 13.17 -6.81 -4.84
N ASN A 262 13.84 -7.59 -5.69
CA ASN A 262 15.30 -7.62 -5.75
C ASN A 262 15.85 -6.28 -6.25
N ARG A 263 16.64 -5.61 -5.42
CA ARG A 263 17.11 -4.23 -5.66
C ARG A 263 18.15 -4.11 -6.76
N THR A 264 18.75 -5.22 -7.19
CA THR A 264 19.78 -5.25 -8.23
C THR A 264 19.22 -5.47 -9.63
N ARG A 265 18.01 -6.03 -9.75
CA ARG A 265 17.38 -6.35 -11.05
C ARG A 265 15.97 -5.80 -11.23
N GLY A 266 15.22 -5.57 -10.16
CA GLY A 266 13.85 -5.07 -10.23
C GLY A 266 13.78 -3.66 -10.82
N LEU A 267 12.90 -3.45 -11.80
CA LEU A 267 12.92 -2.21 -12.59
C LEU A 267 12.56 -0.98 -11.76
N TYR A 268 11.67 -1.10 -10.76
CA TYR A 268 11.41 -0.02 -9.80
C TYR A 268 12.69 0.40 -9.08
N TYR A 269 13.43 -0.55 -8.51
CA TYR A 269 14.65 -0.28 -7.76
C TYR A 269 15.80 0.21 -8.63
N LEU A 270 15.88 -0.25 -9.89
CA LEU A 270 16.82 0.29 -10.87
C LEU A 270 16.52 1.75 -11.23
N LEU A 271 15.25 2.16 -11.26
CA LEU A 271 14.85 3.55 -11.44
C LEU A 271 15.15 4.38 -10.17
N GLU A 272 14.86 3.84 -8.99
CA GLU A 272 15.13 4.48 -7.70
C GLU A 272 16.63 4.77 -7.54
N LYS A 273 17.49 3.79 -7.81
CA LYS A 273 18.96 3.94 -7.78
C LYS A 273 19.49 5.01 -8.73
N LYS A 274 18.77 5.30 -9.81
CA LYS A 274 19.09 6.37 -10.78
C LYS A 274 18.48 7.72 -10.41
N GLY A 275 17.87 7.85 -9.23
CA GLY A 275 17.20 9.08 -8.78
C GLY A 275 15.92 9.40 -9.56
N ARG A 276 15.29 8.39 -10.17
CA ARG A 276 14.07 8.56 -10.98
C ARG A 276 12.78 8.27 -10.22
N MET A 277 12.87 7.79 -8.98
CA MET A 277 11.71 7.55 -8.10
C MET A 277 11.74 8.53 -6.93
N VAL A 278 10.58 9.08 -6.59
CA VAL A 278 10.42 9.93 -5.40
C VAL A 278 10.37 9.05 -4.16
N ARG A 279 11.21 9.39 -3.19
CA ARG A 279 11.27 8.74 -1.89
C ARG A 279 10.55 9.56 -0.83
N VAL A 280 9.89 8.85 0.09
CA VAL A 280 9.22 9.41 1.27
C VAL A 280 10.05 9.15 2.51
N VAL A 281 10.68 7.97 2.60
CA VAL A 281 11.54 7.58 3.72
C VAL A 281 12.95 7.32 3.21
N ASP A 282 13.96 7.62 4.03
CA ASP A 282 15.34 7.26 3.72
C ASP A 282 15.63 5.77 4.02
N GLU A 283 16.75 5.26 3.50
CA GLU A 283 17.08 3.84 3.65
C GLU A 283 17.47 3.50 5.10
N ALA A 284 17.99 4.46 5.86
CA ALA A 284 18.35 4.25 7.27
C ALA A 284 17.11 3.96 8.12
N LYS A 285 16.00 4.67 7.88
CA LYS A 285 14.70 4.42 8.51
C LYS A 285 14.15 3.05 8.13
N VAL A 286 14.28 2.63 6.86
CA VAL A 286 13.90 1.28 6.42
C VAL A 286 14.73 0.21 7.13
N GLN A 287 16.05 0.37 7.22
CA GLN A 287 16.94 -0.58 7.91
C GLN A 287 16.64 -0.66 9.41
N THR A 288 16.28 0.46 10.04
CA THR A 288 15.84 0.50 11.44
C THR A 288 14.52 -0.26 11.61
N ALA A 289 13.53 -0.01 10.74
CA ALA A 289 12.22 -0.65 10.75
C ALA A 289 12.27 -2.17 10.51
N MET A 290 13.34 -2.72 9.92
CA MET A 290 13.56 -4.18 9.84
C MET A 290 13.82 -4.84 11.20
N ARG A 291 14.29 -4.07 12.18
CA ARG A 291 14.80 -4.59 13.47
C ARG A 291 14.05 -4.05 14.68
N GLU A 292 13.48 -2.87 14.54
CA GLU A 292 12.81 -2.14 15.61
C GLU A 292 11.35 -1.88 15.22
N PRO A 293 10.37 -2.27 16.06
CA PRO A 293 8.98 -1.93 15.83
C PRO A 293 8.73 -0.42 16.06
N PRO A 294 7.55 0.11 15.68
CA PRO A 294 7.13 1.46 16.06
C PRO A 294 7.17 1.62 17.58
N GLN A 295 7.76 2.73 18.05
CA GLN A 295 7.97 2.98 19.47
C GLN A 295 6.75 3.60 20.17
N THR A 296 5.73 3.96 19.40
CA THR A 296 4.53 4.69 19.83
C THR A 296 3.30 3.79 19.99
N THR A 297 3.37 2.54 19.52
CA THR A 297 2.24 1.59 19.55
C THR A 297 2.56 0.35 20.39
N ARG A 298 1.56 -0.51 20.60
CA ARG A 298 1.75 -1.81 21.28
C ARG A 298 2.76 -2.73 20.59
N ALA A 299 3.12 -2.47 19.33
CA ALA A 299 4.16 -3.21 18.63
C ALA A 299 5.51 -3.10 19.37
N ARG A 300 5.78 -1.97 20.05
CA ARG A 300 6.94 -1.81 20.94
C ARG A 300 6.98 -2.89 22.02
N LEU A 301 5.89 -3.05 22.76
CA LEU A 301 5.76 -4.04 23.85
C LEU A 301 6.00 -5.45 23.33
N ARG A 302 5.41 -5.78 22.17
CA ARG A 302 5.57 -7.07 21.51
C ARG A 302 7.02 -7.33 21.12
N GLY A 303 7.66 -6.36 20.47
CA GLY A 303 9.04 -6.48 20.01
C GLY A 303 10.03 -6.61 21.17
N GLU A 304 9.85 -5.83 22.24
CA GLU A 304 10.71 -5.94 23.43
C GLU A 304 10.54 -7.31 24.12
N PHE A 305 9.30 -7.77 24.29
CA PHE A 305 9.02 -9.10 24.86
C PHE A 305 9.71 -10.22 24.06
N ILE A 306 9.54 -10.23 22.72
CA ILE A 306 10.14 -11.25 21.85
C ILE A 306 11.67 -11.21 21.95
N ARG A 307 12.26 -10.01 21.91
CA ARG A 307 13.72 -9.84 21.98
C ARG A 307 14.27 -10.42 23.29
N ARG A 308 13.71 -10.02 24.43
CA ARG A 308 14.15 -10.47 25.75
C ARG A 308 13.94 -11.96 25.98
N ALA A 309 12.82 -12.52 25.48
CA ALA A 309 12.55 -13.95 25.59
C ALA A 309 13.56 -14.77 24.78
N LYS A 310 13.93 -14.31 23.57
CA LYS A 310 14.99 -14.94 22.76
C LYS A 310 16.35 -14.86 23.42
N ASP A 311 16.74 -13.68 23.93
CA ASP A 311 18.03 -13.48 24.59
C ASP A 311 18.21 -14.42 25.80
N ARG A 312 17.12 -14.66 26.53
CA ARG A 312 17.09 -15.57 27.70
C ARG A 312 16.70 -17.01 27.37
N ARG A 313 16.55 -17.37 26.09
CA ARG A 313 16.17 -18.71 25.61
C ARG A 313 14.92 -19.27 26.31
N ARG A 314 13.90 -18.43 26.48
CA ARG A 314 12.61 -18.82 27.08
C ARG A 314 11.62 -19.16 25.98
N ASP A 315 10.81 -20.19 26.21
CA ASP A 315 9.70 -20.52 25.31
C ASP A 315 8.54 -19.53 25.51
N PHE A 316 7.99 -19.05 24.41
CA PHE A 316 6.91 -18.05 24.42
C PHE A 316 5.93 -18.24 23.27
N THR A 317 4.75 -17.66 23.44
CA THR A 317 3.72 -17.55 22.39
C THR A 317 3.22 -16.12 22.35
N VAL A 318 3.09 -15.56 21.15
CA VAL A 318 2.70 -14.17 20.94
C VAL A 318 1.68 -14.11 19.81
N ASP A 319 0.66 -13.26 19.99
CA ASP A 319 -0.18 -12.77 18.90
C ASP A 319 -0.30 -11.23 18.96
N TRP A 320 -1.25 -10.65 18.22
CA TRP A 320 -1.44 -9.20 18.19
C TRP A 320 -1.76 -8.58 19.57
N VAL A 321 -2.42 -9.33 20.46
CA VAL A 321 -2.96 -8.89 21.75
C VAL A 321 -2.36 -9.66 22.94
N HIS A 322 -1.95 -10.92 22.78
CA HIS A 322 -1.46 -11.77 23.85
C HIS A 322 0.06 -11.90 23.81
N LEU A 323 0.69 -11.71 24.97
CA LEU A 323 2.10 -12.05 25.22
C LEU A 323 2.15 -13.12 26.31
N LYS A 324 2.63 -14.32 25.97
CA LYS A 324 2.61 -15.48 26.87
C LYS A 324 4.00 -16.09 27.02
N LEU A 325 4.41 -16.34 28.25
CA LEU A 325 5.55 -17.20 28.59
C LEU A 325 5.06 -18.63 28.82
N ASN A 326 5.67 -19.59 28.15
CA ASN A 326 5.30 -21.00 28.22
C ASN A 326 6.06 -21.72 29.35
N ASP A 327 6.14 -21.09 30.53
CA ASP A 327 6.71 -21.71 31.73
C ASP A 327 5.65 -22.50 32.52
N GLN A 328 6.02 -23.08 33.67
CA GLN A 328 5.07 -23.82 34.52
C GLN A 328 3.86 -22.98 34.95
N ALA A 329 4.01 -21.66 35.06
CA ALA A 329 2.95 -20.74 35.46
C ALA A 329 2.12 -20.21 34.28
N GLN A 330 2.52 -20.47 33.03
CA GLN A 330 1.83 -20.08 31.79
C GLN A 330 1.39 -18.61 31.76
N ARG A 331 2.25 -17.72 32.27
CA ARG A 331 1.92 -16.30 32.52
C ARG A 331 1.64 -15.57 31.21
N THR A 332 0.50 -14.88 31.17
CA THR A 332 -0.02 -14.19 29.97
C THR A 332 -0.41 -12.75 30.28
N VAL A 333 -0.06 -11.82 29.39
CA VAL A 333 -0.47 -10.40 29.45
C VAL A 333 -1.23 -10.01 28.19
N LEU A 334 -2.32 -9.26 28.38
CA LEU A 334 -3.23 -8.76 27.34
C LEU A 334 -2.97 -7.29 27.02
N CYS A 335 -2.49 -7.03 25.80
CA CYS A 335 -2.20 -5.71 25.21
C CYS A 335 -3.36 -5.28 24.27
N LYS A 336 -4.54 -5.03 24.84
CA LYS A 336 -5.75 -4.70 24.06
C LYS A 336 -5.70 -3.33 23.40
N ASP A 337 -5.09 -2.36 24.06
CA ASP A 337 -4.99 -0.98 23.58
C ASP A 337 -3.84 -0.85 22.57
N PRO A 338 -4.10 -0.61 21.28
CA PRO A 338 -3.06 -0.52 20.27
C PRO A 338 -2.16 0.71 20.41
N PHE A 339 -2.60 1.76 21.13
CA PHE A 339 -1.86 3.00 21.32
C PHE A 339 -0.93 2.96 22.56
N LYS A 340 -1.01 1.92 23.39
CA LYS A 340 -0.13 1.79 24.55
C LYS A 340 1.20 1.15 24.18
N ALA A 341 2.24 1.97 24.14
CA ALA A 341 3.63 1.54 23.96
C ALA A 341 4.34 1.10 25.26
N HIS A 342 3.73 1.37 26.43
CA HIS A 342 4.26 1.07 27.75
C HIS A 342 3.18 0.40 28.62
N ASP A 343 3.55 -0.66 29.34
CA ASP A 343 2.66 -1.41 30.23
C ASP A 343 3.46 -2.13 31.32
N GLU A 344 3.27 -1.73 32.58
CA GLU A 344 3.96 -2.31 33.75
C GLU A 344 3.76 -3.84 33.88
N ARG A 345 2.64 -4.37 33.38
CA ARG A 345 2.38 -5.82 33.40
C ARG A 345 3.31 -6.55 32.46
N VAL A 346 3.61 -5.97 31.28
CA VAL A 346 4.58 -6.51 30.33
C VAL A 346 5.99 -6.39 30.88
N GLU A 347 6.33 -5.24 31.49
CA GLU A 347 7.64 -5.04 32.11
C GLU A 347 7.91 -6.05 33.23
N ARG A 348 6.93 -6.29 34.12
CA ARG A 348 7.03 -7.35 35.14
C ARG A 348 7.19 -8.74 34.54
N LEU A 349 6.46 -9.04 33.45
CA LEU A 349 6.59 -10.32 32.76
C LEU A 349 8.01 -10.51 32.20
N ILE A 350 8.56 -9.49 31.55
CA ILE A 350 9.94 -9.47 31.03
C ILE A 350 10.96 -9.57 32.16
N ALA A 351 10.78 -8.85 33.26
CA ALA A 351 11.69 -8.89 34.41
C ALA A 351 11.75 -10.30 35.06
N SER A 352 10.70 -11.11 34.87
CA SER A 352 10.56 -12.44 35.44
C SER A 352 11.08 -13.60 34.56
N MET A 353 11.58 -13.29 33.36
CA MET A 353 12.29 -14.21 32.48
C MET A 353 13.74 -14.33 32.90
#